data_AF-A0A163BIE5-F1
#
_entry.id   AF-A0A163BIE5-F1
#
_cell.length_a   1.000
_cell.length_b   1.000
_cell.length_c   1.000
_cell.angle_alpha   90.00
_cell.angle_beta   90.00
_cell.angle_gamma   90.00
#
_symmetry.space_group_name_H-M   'P 1'
#
loop_
_entity.id
_entity.type
_entity.pdbx_description
1 polymer ?
#
loop_
_entity_poly.entity_id
_entity_poly.type
_entity_poly.pdbx_seq_one_letter_code
_entity_poly.pdbx_strand_id
1 'polypeptide(L)'
;MSIARQIIGFAIKAGSSDIHLEEGSPIAIRVHSDIKILENELKPAAMDKLLLEILGQEKVEEFNKTGDLDTSIGLEGLSRIRINAYVASEKRCLTLRILPENLPKWQDLGLPQPFVDLSEKHRGLVLCTGPTGSGKSTTLAAFVNCILETQKRHILTIEDPIEFEFHHSANSIIHQREVKRDTTSFATALRAALREDPDVIYIGEMRDLETIQLAITAAETGHLVLGTLHTSSAAKTVERIVDVFPGDQQEQARLQVSTSLLGIMSQTLCKNTAGKRSLAYELLINTPAIGNLIRERKVSQIYSQIQTGSKDGMNTLEQCLSDLVIKGKISKEEAIGKASIPKAILTEAS
;
A
#
# COMPACT_ATOMS: atom_id res chain seq x y z
N MET A 1 13.25 18.86 -27.09
CA MET A 1 12.73 18.56 -25.74
C MET A 1 11.95 17.27 -25.86
N SER A 2 12.18 16.29 -24.99
CA SER A 2 11.62 14.94 -25.17
C SER A 2 10.11 14.93 -24.88
N ILE A 3 9.35 14.09 -25.59
CA ILE A 3 7.88 14.14 -25.51
C ILE A 3 7.39 13.63 -24.15
N ALA A 4 8.07 12.62 -23.60
CA ALA A 4 7.76 12.09 -22.27
C ALA A 4 7.92 13.21 -21.23
N ARG A 5 9.06 13.92 -21.24
CA ARG A 5 9.33 15.02 -20.29
C ARG A 5 8.27 16.12 -20.33
N GLN A 6 7.73 16.43 -21.49
CA GLN A 6 6.66 17.44 -21.62
C GLN A 6 5.36 16.97 -20.98
N ILE A 7 4.88 15.78 -21.34
CA ILE A 7 3.61 15.21 -20.85
C ILE A 7 3.69 15.01 -19.33
N ILE A 8 4.78 14.40 -18.87
CA ILE A 8 4.98 14.04 -17.46
C ILE A 8 5.23 15.28 -16.62
N GLY A 9 6.08 16.21 -17.09
CA GLY A 9 6.34 17.46 -16.38
C GLY A 9 5.09 18.33 -16.22
N PHE A 10 4.19 18.33 -17.22
CA PHE A 10 2.88 18.96 -17.09
C PHE A 10 2.02 18.27 -16.03
N ALA A 11 1.90 16.94 -16.09
CA ALA A 11 1.10 16.16 -15.15
C ALA A 11 1.56 16.33 -13.69
N ILE A 12 2.88 16.37 -13.45
CA ILE A 12 3.45 16.64 -12.12
C ILE A 12 3.05 18.04 -11.64
N LYS A 13 3.22 19.08 -12.49
CA LYS A 13 2.82 20.46 -12.15
C LYS A 13 1.32 20.59 -11.89
N ALA A 14 0.50 19.79 -12.55
CA ALA A 14 -0.94 19.73 -12.35
C ALA A 14 -1.36 18.92 -11.11
N GLY A 15 -0.43 18.31 -10.37
CA GLY A 15 -0.71 17.46 -9.21
C GLY A 15 -1.40 16.14 -9.57
N SER A 16 -1.14 15.62 -10.76
CA SER A 16 -1.73 14.35 -11.24
C SER A 16 -1.06 13.13 -10.60
N SER A 17 -1.84 12.10 -10.29
CA SER A 17 -1.30 10.79 -9.86
C SER A 17 -1.04 9.84 -11.04
N ASP A 18 -1.88 9.90 -12.07
CA ASP A 18 -1.84 8.99 -13.21
C ASP A 18 -2.07 9.79 -14.51
N ILE A 19 -1.43 9.35 -15.59
CA ILE A 19 -1.57 9.87 -16.95
C ILE A 19 -2.10 8.72 -17.79
N HIS A 20 -3.15 8.96 -18.56
CA HIS A 20 -3.77 8.00 -19.45
C HIS A 20 -3.62 8.48 -20.89
N LEU A 21 -2.99 7.64 -21.70
CA LEU A 21 -2.64 7.91 -23.08
C LEU A 21 -3.20 6.81 -23.95
N GLU A 22 -3.90 7.19 -25.01
CA GLU A 22 -4.37 6.30 -26.05
C GLU A 22 -3.99 6.91 -27.40
N GLU A 23 -3.53 6.06 -28.31
CA GLU A 23 -3.18 6.45 -29.66
C GLU A 23 -4.37 7.09 -30.42
N GLY A 24 -4.14 8.29 -30.95
CA GLY A 24 -5.15 9.07 -31.68
C GLY A 24 -6.26 9.63 -30.80
N SER A 25 -6.01 9.78 -29.49
CA SER A 25 -6.99 10.25 -28.52
C SER A 25 -6.44 11.39 -27.65
N PRO A 26 -7.32 12.23 -27.06
CA PRO A 26 -6.91 13.23 -26.09
C PRO A 26 -6.17 12.64 -24.89
N ILE A 27 -5.16 13.36 -24.39
CA ILE A 27 -4.45 12.99 -23.16
C ILE A 27 -5.39 13.18 -21.98
N ALA A 28 -5.45 12.19 -21.07
CA ALA A 28 -6.19 12.32 -19.83
C ALA A 28 -5.25 12.22 -18.62
N ILE A 29 -5.60 12.93 -17.55
CA ILE A 29 -4.86 12.92 -16.28
C ILE A 29 -5.80 12.71 -15.10
N ARG A 30 -5.32 12.10 -14.02
CA ARG A 30 -6.08 11.90 -12.78
C ARG A 30 -5.64 12.88 -11.71
N VAL A 31 -6.50 13.84 -11.39
CA VAL A 31 -6.25 14.85 -10.34
C VAL A 31 -7.31 14.70 -9.26
N HIS A 32 -6.90 14.50 -8.00
CA HIS A 32 -7.79 14.32 -6.85
C HIS A 32 -8.89 13.25 -7.03
N SER A 33 -8.51 12.11 -7.63
CA SER A 33 -9.38 10.97 -8.00
C SER A 33 -10.22 11.14 -9.26
N ASP A 34 -10.36 12.35 -9.79
CA ASP A 34 -11.22 12.62 -10.94
C ASP A 34 -10.39 12.65 -12.24
N ILE A 35 -10.96 12.10 -13.33
CA ILE A 35 -10.33 12.14 -14.66
C ILE A 35 -10.59 13.49 -15.30
N LYS A 36 -9.53 14.12 -15.81
CA LYS A 36 -9.60 15.34 -16.62
C LYS A 36 -9.02 15.07 -18.00
N ILE A 37 -9.82 15.34 -19.03
CA ILE A 37 -9.42 15.22 -20.43
C ILE A 37 -8.80 16.56 -20.85
N LEU A 38 -7.61 16.51 -21.44
CA LEU A 38 -6.89 17.68 -21.97
C LEU A 38 -7.24 17.88 -23.44
N GLU A 39 -7.04 19.08 -23.97
CA GLU A 39 -7.32 19.37 -25.38
C GLU A 39 -6.28 18.76 -26.33
N ASN A 40 -5.08 18.48 -25.85
CA ASN A 40 -3.99 17.93 -26.65
C ASN A 40 -4.21 16.43 -26.94
N GLU A 41 -4.17 16.07 -28.22
CA GLU A 41 -4.27 14.69 -28.71
C GLU A 41 -2.88 14.03 -28.87
N LEU A 42 -2.77 12.75 -28.48
CA LEU A 42 -1.58 11.95 -28.70
C LEU A 42 -1.63 11.25 -30.05
N LYS A 43 -1.00 11.85 -31.06
CA LYS A 43 -0.95 11.30 -32.43
C LYS A 43 -0.15 9.98 -32.51
N PRO A 44 -0.45 9.09 -33.48
CA PRO A 44 0.29 7.83 -33.71
C PRO A 44 1.82 7.98 -33.74
N ALA A 45 2.35 8.90 -34.54
CA ALA A 45 3.80 9.13 -34.63
C ALA A 45 4.40 9.67 -33.31
N ALA A 46 3.59 10.28 -32.45
CA ALA A 46 4.02 10.72 -31.13
C ALA A 46 4.01 9.55 -30.13
N MET A 47 3.06 8.60 -30.26
CA MET A 47 3.04 7.35 -29.50
C MET A 47 4.28 6.50 -29.79
N ASP A 48 4.67 6.33 -31.07
CA ASP A 48 5.88 5.57 -31.44
C ASP A 48 7.14 6.13 -30.75
N LYS A 49 7.32 7.45 -30.83
CA LYS A 49 8.44 8.15 -30.19
C LYS A 49 8.39 8.02 -28.68
N LEU A 50 7.21 8.16 -28.08
CA LEU A 50 7.03 8.05 -26.64
C LEU A 50 7.39 6.65 -26.15
N LEU A 51 6.88 5.60 -26.79
CA LEU A 51 7.17 4.20 -26.46
C LEU A 51 8.68 3.92 -26.53
N LEU A 52 9.34 4.31 -27.62
CA LEU A 52 10.79 4.14 -27.77
C LEU A 52 11.58 4.93 -26.71
N GLU A 53 11.13 6.14 -26.38
CA GLU A 53 11.78 7.00 -25.39
C GLU A 53 11.68 6.42 -23.96
N ILE A 54 10.52 5.90 -23.57
CA ILE A 54 10.27 5.46 -22.18
C ILE A 54 10.55 3.96 -21.97
N LEU A 55 10.39 3.11 -22.97
CA LEU A 55 10.58 1.66 -22.84
C LEU A 55 11.94 1.20 -23.39
N GLY A 56 12.49 1.91 -24.37
CA GLY A 56 13.62 1.42 -25.17
C GLY A 56 13.21 0.33 -26.16
N GLN A 57 14.12 0.01 -27.10
CA GLN A 57 13.83 -0.86 -28.24
C GLN A 57 13.35 -2.26 -27.82
N GLU A 58 14.06 -2.90 -26.88
CA GLU A 58 13.80 -4.28 -26.45
C GLU A 58 12.39 -4.47 -25.87
N LYS A 59 11.98 -3.58 -24.96
CA LYS A 59 10.64 -3.62 -24.34
C LYS A 59 9.53 -3.22 -25.30
N VAL A 60 9.81 -2.38 -26.30
CA VAL A 60 8.84 -2.08 -27.36
C VAL A 60 8.59 -3.32 -28.22
N GLU A 61 9.63 -4.08 -28.55
CA GLU A 61 9.49 -5.34 -29.28
C GLU A 61 8.71 -6.38 -28.46
N GLU A 62 8.98 -6.46 -27.15
CA GLU A 62 8.19 -7.29 -26.23
C GLU A 62 6.71 -6.88 -26.24
N PHE A 63 6.42 -5.60 -25.99
CA PHE A 63 5.05 -5.07 -25.99
C PHE A 63 4.33 -5.31 -27.33
N ASN A 64 5.00 -5.10 -28.46
CA ASN A 64 4.41 -5.34 -29.77
C ASN A 64 4.08 -6.82 -30.02
N LYS A 65 4.79 -7.75 -29.35
CA LYS A 65 4.55 -9.19 -29.45
C LYS A 65 3.46 -9.69 -28.50
N THR A 66 3.41 -9.16 -27.28
CA THR A 66 2.51 -9.64 -26.22
C THR A 66 1.20 -8.86 -26.15
N GLY A 67 1.23 -7.58 -26.51
CA GLY A 67 0.11 -6.64 -26.32
C GLY A 67 0.00 -6.06 -24.91
N ASP A 68 0.86 -6.49 -23.98
CA ASP A 68 0.85 -6.09 -22.57
C ASP A 68 2.27 -6.00 -22.00
N LEU A 69 2.57 -4.93 -21.26
CA LEU A 69 3.83 -4.74 -20.56
C LEU A 69 3.64 -3.89 -19.29
N ASP A 70 4.17 -4.34 -18.15
CA ASP A 70 4.26 -3.57 -16.91
C ASP A 70 5.73 -3.36 -16.53
N THR A 71 6.15 -2.11 -16.36
CA THR A 71 7.53 -1.80 -16.01
C THR A 71 7.64 -0.47 -15.27
N SER A 72 8.82 -0.14 -14.76
CA SER A 72 9.09 1.16 -14.15
C SER A 72 10.39 1.75 -14.69
N ILE A 73 10.45 3.08 -14.79
CA ILE A 73 11.65 3.83 -15.20
C ILE A 73 11.88 5.03 -14.29
N GLY A 74 13.13 5.47 -14.20
CA GLY A 74 13.50 6.78 -13.65
C GLY A 74 13.65 7.79 -14.78
N LEU A 75 12.95 8.92 -14.72
CA LEU A 75 13.25 10.07 -15.56
C LEU A 75 14.06 11.09 -14.75
N GLU A 76 15.34 11.21 -15.10
CA GLU A 76 16.28 12.12 -14.43
C GLU A 76 15.72 13.55 -14.35
N GLY A 77 15.69 14.08 -13.13
CA GLY A 77 15.22 15.43 -12.80
C GLY A 77 13.69 15.60 -12.81
N LEU A 78 12.91 14.52 -12.87
CA LEU A 78 11.44 14.57 -12.84
C LEU A 78 10.82 13.68 -11.77
N SER A 79 10.92 12.36 -11.96
CA SER A 79 10.24 11.37 -11.12
C SER A 79 10.54 9.96 -11.63
N ARG A 80 10.40 8.95 -10.76
CA ARG A 80 10.15 7.57 -11.20
C ARG A 80 8.72 7.42 -11.68
N ILE A 81 8.51 6.51 -12.62
CA ILE A 81 7.23 6.30 -13.27
C ILE A 81 7.01 4.81 -13.49
N ARG A 82 5.87 4.33 -13.03
CA ARG A 82 5.36 3.01 -13.42
C ARG A 82 4.59 3.14 -14.72
N ILE A 83 4.90 2.29 -15.68
CA ILE A 83 4.32 2.26 -17.01
C ILE A 83 3.57 0.94 -17.14
N ASN A 84 2.27 1.05 -17.40
CA ASN A 84 1.46 -0.07 -17.87
C ASN A 84 1.08 0.21 -19.33
N ALA A 85 1.68 -0.54 -20.26
CA ALA A 85 1.39 -0.49 -21.68
C ALA A 85 0.49 -1.66 -22.05
N TYR A 86 -0.58 -1.38 -22.81
CA TYR A 86 -1.56 -2.40 -23.22
C TYR A 86 -2.20 -2.01 -24.55
N VAL A 87 -2.83 -2.98 -25.22
CA VAL A 87 -3.64 -2.73 -26.42
C VAL A 87 -5.12 -2.78 -26.06
N ALA A 88 -5.87 -1.73 -26.38
CA ALA A 88 -7.32 -1.66 -26.19
C ALA A 88 -8.00 -1.23 -27.49
N SER A 89 -8.99 -2.00 -27.95
CA SER A 89 -9.72 -1.72 -29.20
C SER A 89 -8.78 -1.43 -30.38
N GLU A 90 -7.77 -2.29 -30.56
CA GLU A 90 -6.75 -2.20 -31.61
C GLU A 90 -5.83 -0.96 -31.54
N LYS A 91 -5.93 -0.17 -30.46
CA LYS A 91 -5.07 0.98 -30.20
C LYS A 91 -4.08 0.71 -29.08
N ARG A 92 -2.90 1.30 -29.20
CA ARG A 92 -1.89 1.26 -28.14
C ARG A 92 -2.24 2.26 -27.05
N CYS A 93 -2.10 1.81 -25.81
CA CYS A 93 -2.43 2.58 -24.61
C CYS A 93 -1.28 2.55 -23.62
N LEU A 94 -1.11 3.65 -22.88
CA LEU A 94 -0.19 3.75 -21.76
C LEU A 94 -0.92 4.36 -20.56
N THR A 95 -0.83 3.71 -19.41
CA THR A 95 -1.09 4.34 -18.12
C THR A 95 0.25 4.57 -17.41
N LEU A 96 0.57 5.84 -17.17
CA LEU A 96 1.78 6.26 -16.48
C LEU A 96 1.42 6.71 -15.07
N ARG A 97 1.92 6.05 -14.04
CA ARG A 97 1.79 6.48 -12.64
C ARG A 97 3.06 7.18 -12.19
N ILE A 98 2.91 8.41 -11.73
CA ILE A 98 4.01 9.20 -11.15
C ILE A 98 4.29 8.64 -9.75
N LEU A 99 5.50 8.16 -9.52
CA LEU A 99 5.92 7.62 -8.23
C LEU A 99 6.58 8.72 -7.38
N PRO A 100 6.31 8.81 -6.07
CA PRO A 100 6.86 9.89 -5.24
C PRO A 100 8.39 9.85 -5.17
N GLU A 101 9.04 11.01 -5.24
CA GLU A 101 10.50 11.12 -5.03
C GLU A 101 10.87 11.14 -3.54
N ASN A 102 10.05 11.78 -2.70
CA ASN A 102 10.35 11.92 -1.28
C ASN A 102 9.67 10.82 -0.47
N LEU A 103 10.43 10.23 0.46
CA LEU A 103 9.88 9.33 1.46
C LEU A 103 8.91 10.09 2.38
N PRO A 104 7.70 9.57 2.60
CA PRO A 104 6.73 10.21 3.47
C PRO A 104 7.19 10.12 4.93
N LYS A 105 6.99 11.20 5.71
CA LYS A 105 7.11 11.15 7.16
C LYS A 105 5.76 10.76 7.77
N TRP A 106 5.80 9.94 8.82
CA TRP A 106 4.58 9.43 9.44
C TRP A 106 3.72 10.56 10.05
N GLN A 107 4.36 11.64 10.50
CA GLN A 107 3.68 12.83 11.03
C GLN A 107 2.88 13.55 9.94
N ASP A 108 3.43 13.66 8.73
CA ASP A 108 2.78 14.34 7.60
C ASP A 108 1.55 13.56 7.11
N LEU A 109 1.56 12.23 7.27
CA LEU A 109 0.43 11.36 6.97
C LEU A 109 -0.63 11.34 8.08
N GLY A 110 -0.31 11.87 9.27
CA GLY A 110 -1.18 11.80 10.44
C GLY A 110 -1.31 10.38 11.01
N LEU A 111 -0.26 9.54 10.89
CA LEU A 111 -0.29 8.20 11.48
C LEU A 111 -0.34 8.30 13.01
N PRO A 112 -1.19 7.52 13.68
CA PRO A 112 -1.30 7.53 15.14
C PRO A 112 -0.03 6.94 15.79
N GLN A 113 0.43 7.57 16.87
CA GLN A 113 1.60 7.13 17.63
C GLN A 113 1.56 5.63 18.01
N PRO A 114 0.44 5.06 18.50
CA PRO A 114 0.37 3.62 18.81
C PRO A 114 0.70 2.69 17.64
N PHE A 115 0.45 3.11 16.39
CA PHE A 115 0.87 2.34 15.23
C PHE A 115 2.38 2.48 14.99
N VAL A 116 2.91 3.71 15.08
CA VAL A 116 4.35 3.99 14.89
C VAL A 116 5.20 3.30 15.95
N ASP A 117 4.71 3.19 17.19
CA ASP A 117 5.39 2.48 18.29
C ASP A 117 5.61 0.98 17.98
N LEU A 118 4.85 0.40 17.03
CA LEU A 118 5.09 -0.96 16.56
C LEU A 118 6.43 -1.10 15.83
N SER A 119 7.01 -0.01 15.33
CA SER A 119 8.32 -0.01 14.65
C SER A 119 9.48 -0.36 15.60
N GLU A 120 9.29 -0.14 16.91
CA GLU A 120 10.27 -0.48 17.94
C GLU A 120 10.29 -1.98 18.25
N LYS A 121 9.28 -2.74 17.85
CA LYS A 121 9.20 -4.18 18.14
C LYS A 121 10.31 -4.93 17.41
N HIS A 122 10.93 -5.88 18.09
CA HIS A 122 11.98 -6.73 17.51
C HIS A 122 11.41 -7.78 16.55
N ARG A 123 10.21 -8.29 16.85
CA ARG A 123 9.56 -9.33 16.05
C ARG A 123 8.05 -9.20 16.08
N GLY A 124 7.40 -9.80 15.10
CA GLY A 124 5.95 -9.92 14.99
C GLY A 124 5.42 -9.38 13.66
N LEU A 125 4.11 -9.46 13.46
CA LEU A 125 3.44 -9.15 12.21
C LEU A 125 2.65 -7.83 12.33
N VAL A 126 2.97 -6.86 11.48
CA VAL A 126 2.24 -5.59 11.34
C VAL A 126 1.61 -5.54 9.96
N LEU A 127 0.31 -5.28 9.91
CA LEU A 127 -0.45 -5.31 8.66
C LEU A 127 -1.08 -3.96 8.34
N CYS A 128 -0.89 -3.52 7.10
CA CYS A 128 -1.67 -2.42 6.53
C CYS A 128 -2.66 -2.98 5.51
N THR A 129 -3.94 -2.72 5.68
CA THR A 129 -4.99 -3.27 4.82
C THR A 129 -5.92 -2.20 4.27
N GLY A 130 -6.66 -2.55 3.23
CA GLY A 130 -7.59 -1.64 2.55
C GLY A 130 -7.58 -1.83 1.02
N PRO A 131 -8.52 -1.19 0.31
CA PRO A 131 -8.64 -1.32 -1.14
C PRO A 131 -7.41 -0.75 -1.87
N THR A 132 -7.34 -0.98 -3.17
CA THR A 132 -6.32 -0.34 -4.01
C THR A 132 -6.44 1.18 -3.93
N GLY A 133 -5.31 1.89 -3.77
CA GLY A 133 -5.29 3.34 -3.64
C GLY A 133 -5.69 3.88 -2.26
N SER A 134 -5.76 3.05 -1.21
CA SER A 134 -6.03 3.49 0.16
C SER A 134 -4.82 4.04 0.93
N GLY A 135 -3.63 4.06 0.33
CA GLY A 135 -2.41 4.58 0.96
C GLY A 135 -1.58 3.56 1.75
N LYS A 136 -1.81 2.24 1.57
CA LYS A 136 -1.06 1.17 2.27
C LYS A 136 0.45 1.28 2.08
N SER A 137 0.91 1.33 0.82
CA SER A 137 2.33 1.42 0.48
C SER A 137 2.95 2.71 1.04
N THR A 138 2.22 3.83 0.97
CA THR A 138 2.66 5.13 1.54
C THR A 138 2.81 5.05 3.06
N THR A 139 1.87 4.38 3.74
CA THR A 139 1.91 4.18 5.19
C THR A 139 3.10 3.31 5.60
N LEU A 140 3.28 2.16 4.95
CA LEU A 140 4.41 1.27 5.24
C LEU A 140 5.74 1.90 4.83
N ALA A 141 5.77 2.73 3.78
CA ALA A 141 6.97 3.50 3.44
C ALA A 141 7.33 4.51 4.54
N ALA A 142 6.35 5.21 5.11
CA ALA A 142 6.59 6.09 6.25
C ALA A 142 7.04 5.32 7.50
N PHE A 143 6.49 4.13 7.70
CA PHE A 143 6.87 3.23 8.80
C PHE A 143 8.32 2.74 8.65
N VAL A 144 8.70 2.27 7.46
CA VAL A 144 10.07 1.86 7.14
C VAL A 144 11.03 3.04 7.24
N ASN A 145 10.63 4.22 6.76
CA ASN A 145 11.44 5.44 6.91
C ASN A 145 11.68 5.78 8.39
N CYS A 146 10.67 5.63 9.25
CA CYS A 146 10.84 5.79 10.70
C CYS A 146 11.88 4.83 11.28
N ILE A 147 11.88 3.56 10.84
CA ILE A 147 12.89 2.57 11.27
C ILE A 147 14.28 3.00 10.78
N LEU A 148 14.43 3.38 9.51
CA LEU A 148 15.70 3.83 8.94
C LEU A 148 16.30 5.02 9.69
N GLU A 149 15.46 5.97 10.11
CA GLU A 149 15.87 7.19 10.81
C GLU A 149 16.21 6.94 12.29
N THR A 150 15.54 5.99 12.95
CA THR A 150 15.59 5.86 14.43
C THR A 150 16.27 4.60 14.94
N GLN A 151 16.46 3.59 14.08
CA GLN A 151 16.94 2.26 14.49
C GLN A 151 18.26 1.89 13.80
N LYS A 152 18.83 0.77 14.25
CA LYS A 152 20.01 0.10 13.66
C LYS A 152 19.61 -1.28 13.18
N ARG A 153 19.08 -1.39 11.96
CA ARG A 153 18.47 -2.61 11.43
C ARG A 153 18.85 -2.87 9.99
N HIS A 154 18.85 -4.13 9.60
CA HIS A 154 18.76 -4.56 8.21
C HIS A 154 17.29 -4.71 7.82
N ILE A 155 16.88 -3.95 6.81
CA ILE A 155 15.53 -3.96 6.26
C ILE A 155 15.58 -4.57 4.87
N LEU A 156 14.72 -5.56 4.61
CA LEU A 156 14.56 -6.15 3.29
C LEU A 156 13.13 -5.95 2.80
N THR A 157 12.96 -5.36 1.62
CA THR A 157 11.64 -5.22 0.97
C THR A 157 11.51 -6.16 -0.21
N ILE A 158 10.30 -6.69 -0.39
CA ILE A 158 9.90 -7.54 -1.52
C ILE A 158 8.62 -6.93 -2.09
N GLU A 159 8.66 -6.38 -3.30
CA GLU A 159 7.60 -5.51 -3.86
C GLU A 159 7.30 -5.85 -5.34
N ASP A 160 6.10 -5.52 -5.86
CA ASP A 160 5.69 -5.78 -7.25
C ASP A 160 4.82 -4.62 -7.81
N PRO A 161 5.42 -3.53 -8.34
CA PRO A 161 6.84 -3.17 -8.33
C PRO A 161 7.23 -2.33 -7.10
N ILE A 162 8.49 -1.89 -7.03
CA ILE A 162 8.96 -0.96 -5.98
C ILE A 162 8.33 0.42 -6.15
N GLU A 163 7.49 0.84 -5.20
CA GLU A 163 6.79 2.14 -5.26
C GLU A 163 7.65 3.31 -4.73
N PHE A 164 8.38 3.09 -3.64
CA PHE A 164 9.26 4.07 -2.99
C PHE A 164 10.69 3.53 -3.00
N GLU A 165 11.66 4.35 -3.43
CA GLU A 165 13.07 4.00 -3.28
C GLU A 165 13.57 4.46 -1.92
N PHE A 166 14.21 3.54 -1.20
CA PHE A 166 14.87 3.84 0.05
C PHE A 166 16.38 3.87 -0.15
N HIS A 167 17.04 4.68 0.67
CA HIS A 167 18.50 4.72 0.74
C HIS A 167 18.96 4.21 2.10
N HIS A 168 20.16 3.65 2.14
CA HIS A 168 20.82 3.34 3.40
C HIS A 168 20.89 4.60 4.28
N SER A 169 20.69 4.42 5.58
CA SER A 169 20.95 5.48 6.57
C SER A 169 22.33 5.28 7.18
N ALA A 170 22.77 6.23 8.02
CA ALA A 170 24.02 6.07 8.77
C ALA A 170 23.98 4.88 9.75
N ASN A 171 22.80 4.39 10.10
CA ASN A 171 22.57 3.41 11.16
C ASN A 171 21.95 2.10 10.66
N SER A 172 21.25 2.13 9.52
CA SER A 172 20.49 1.00 8.99
C SER A 172 20.75 0.78 7.51
N ILE A 173 20.71 -0.48 7.09
CA ILE A 173 20.83 -0.87 5.68
C ILE A 173 19.46 -1.32 5.16
N ILE A 174 19.18 -1.02 3.90
CA ILE A 174 17.96 -1.46 3.23
C ILE A 174 18.29 -2.07 1.88
N HIS A 175 17.69 -3.22 1.59
CA HIS A 175 17.73 -3.86 0.29
C HIS A 175 16.30 -4.02 -0.22
N GLN A 176 16.05 -3.64 -1.47
CA GLN A 176 14.75 -3.77 -2.10
C GLN A 176 14.81 -4.76 -3.25
N ARG A 177 13.85 -5.67 -3.29
CA ARG A 177 13.73 -6.70 -4.32
C ARG A 177 12.40 -6.57 -5.03
N GLU A 178 12.44 -6.32 -6.32
CA GLU A 178 11.27 -6.26 -7.18
C GLU A 178 10.96 -7.65 -7.75
N VAL A 179 9.73 -8.12 -7.58
CA VAL A 179 9.25 -9.37 -8.18
C VAL A 179 9.24 -9.21 -9.71
N LYS A 180 9.58 -10.28 -10.42
CA LYS A 180 9.80 -10.36 -11.87
C LYS A 180 11.08 -9.71 -12.39
N ARG A 181 11.77 -8.88 -11.57
CA ARG A 181 13.08 -8.29 -11.92
C ARG A 181 14.24 -8.90 -11.12
N ASP A 182 14.14 -8.88 -9.79
CA ASP A 182 15.20 -9.29 -8.87
C ASP A 182 14.92 -10.68 -8.24
N THR A 183 13.69 -11.17 -8.40
CA THR A 183 13.21 -12.46 -7.89
C THR A 183 11.98 -12.93 -8.67
N THR A 184 11.69 -14.23 -8.70
CA THR A 184 10.58 -14.79 -9.48
C THR A 184 9.22 -14.66 -8.81
N SER A 185 9.16 -14.69 -7.48
CA SER A 185 7.92 -14.58 -6.71
C SER A 185 8.16 -14.07 -5.29
N PHE A 186 7.09 -13.59 -4.63
CA PHE A 186 7.13 -13.20 -3.22
C PHE A 186 7.61 -14.34 -2.32
N ALA A 187 7.04 -15.53 -2.45
CA ALA A 187 7.43 -16.70 -1.66
C ALA A 187 8.90 -17.09 -1.86
N THR A 188 9.42 -17.03 -3.10
CA THR A 188 10.83 -17.33 -3.38
C THR A 188 11.76 -16.32 -2.71
N ALA A 189 11.44 -15.02 -2.81
CA ALA A 189 12.20 -13.97 -2.17
C ALA A 189 12.15 -14.08 -0.64
N LEU A 190 10.98 -14.38 -0.08
CA LEU A 190 10.78 -14.49 1.36
C LEU A 190 11.48 -15.72 1.95
N ARG A 191 11.55 -16.85 1.23
CA ARG A 191 12.38 -17.99 1.62
C ARG A 191 13.87 -17.64 1.65
N ALA A 192 14.34 -16.85 0.69
CA ALA A 192 15.73 -16.40 0.65
C ALA A 192 16.02 -15.39 1.76
N ALA A 193 15.09 -14.46 2.01
CA ALA A 193 15.17 -13.44 3.06
C ALA A 193 15.55 -14.01 4.43
N LEU A 194 15.01 -15.18 4.81
CA LEU A 194 15.32 -15.85 6.08
C LEU A 194 16.80 -16.25 6.26
N ARG A 195 17.62 -16.13 5.21
CA ARG A 195 19.08 -16.37 5.23
C ARG A 195 19.88 -15.15 4.81
N GLU A 196 19.22 -14.01 4.62
CA GLU A 196 19.84 -12.74 4.24
C GLU A 196 20.10 -11.86 5.48
N ASP A 197 19.91 -12.40 6.70
CA ASP A 197 20.07 -11.71 7.99
C ASP A 197 19.24 -10.40 8.13
N PRO A 198 17.94 -10.34 7.74
CA PRO A 198 17.12 -9.15 7.96
C PRO A 198 16.59 -9.09 9.40
N ASP A 199 16.50 -7.88 9.95
CA ASP A 199 15.71 -7.62 11.17
C ASP A 199 14.24 -7.33 10.82
N VAL A 200 14.01 -6.70 9.67
CA VAL A 200 12.69 -6.27 9.19
C VAL A 200 12.47 -6.77 7.77
N ILE A 201 11.32 -7.41 7.53
CA ILE A 201 10.92 -7.88 6.20
C ILE A 201 9.62 -7.19 5.81
N TYR A 202 9.65 -6.40 4.73
CA TYR A 202 8.46 -5.79 4.14
C TYR A 202 8.00 -6.57 2.91
N ILE A 203 6.79 -7.13 2.98
CA ILE A 203 6.14 -7.86 1.91
C ILE A 203 5.06 -6.96 1.31
N GLY A 204 5.28 -6.53 0.07
CA GLY A 204 4.40 -5.60 -0.65
C GLY A 204 2.96 -6.07 -0.71
N GLU A 205 2.71 -7.38 -0.89
CA GLU A 205 1.38 -7.96 -0.78
C GLU A 205 1.41 -9.44 -0.41
N MET A 206 0.46 -9.88 0.44
CA MET A 206 0.29 -11.27 0.82
C MET A 206 -1.00 -11.85 0.21
N ARG A 207 -0.87 -12.42 -1.00
CA ARG A 207 -2.02 -12.96 -1.76
C ARG A 207 -2.25 -14.44 -1.54
N ASP A 208 -1.19 -15.22 -1.67
CA ASP A 208 -1.21 -16.68 -1.69
C ASP A 208 -0.85 -17.30 -0.33
N LEU A 209 -1.23 -18.58 -0.17
CA LEU A 209 -1.00 -19.36 1.05
C LEU A 209 0.49 -19.43 1.41
N GLU A 210 1.36 -19.69 0.44
CA GLU A 210 2.80 -19.88 0.69
C GLU A 210 3.42 -18.61 1.28
N THR A 211 3.13 -17.45 0.68
CA THR A 211 3.61 -16.15 1.14
C THR A 211 3.08 -15.83 2.54
N ILE A 212 1.78 -16.06 2.80
CA ILE A 212 1.19 -15.81 4.13
C ILE A 212 1.82 -16.72 5.19
N GLN A 213 1.99 -18.01 4.89
CA GLN A 213 2.58 -18.98 5.81
C GLN A 213 4.02 -18.62 6.17
N LEU A 214 4.83 -18.25 5.18
CA LEU A 214 6.21 -17.81 5.38
C LEU A 214 6.26 -16.51 6.19
N ALA A 215 5.35 -15.56 5.95
CA ALA A 215 5.29 -14.30 6.69
C ALA A 215 5.00 -14.53 8.18
N ILE A 216 4.01 -15.37 8.49
CA ILE A 216 3.70 -15.77 9.88
C ILE A 216 4.89 -16.47 10.52
N THR A 217 5.54 -17.40 9.80
CA THR A 217 6.72 -18.11 10.29
C THR A 217 7.88 -17.15 10.57
N ALA A 218 8.14 -16.20 9.68
CA ALA A 218 9.19 -15.19 9.85
C ALA A 218 8.92 -14.31 11.08
N ALA A 219 7.67 -13.88 11.27
CA ALA A 219 7.22 -13.09 12.41
C ALA A 219 7.39 -13.85 13.74
N GLU A 220 7.11 -15.15 13.74
CA GLU A 220 7.30 -16.03 14.90
C GLU A 220 8.78 -16.30 15.20
N THR A 221 9.60 -16.46 14.16
CA THR A 221 11.03 -16.82 14.27
C THR A 221 11.98 -15.65 14.52
N GLY A 222 11.47 -14.45 14.78
CA GLY A 222 12.28 -13.34 15.30
C GLY A 222 12.34 -12.09 14.44
N HIS A 223 11.62 -12.04 13.32
CA HIS A 223 11.64 -10.89 12.40
C HIS A 223 10.45 -9.97 12.66
N LEU A 224 10.63 -8.67 12.45
CA LEU A 224 9.49 -7.75 12.30
C LEU A 224 9.01 -7.82 10.84
N VAL A 225 7.83 -8.37 10.62
CA VAL A 225 7.25 -8.55 9.28
C VAL A 225 6.17 -7.51 9.04
N LEU A 226 6.31 -6.76 7.95
CA LEU A 226 5.33 -5.80 7.48
C LEU A 226 4.64 -6.41 6.25
N GLY A 227 3.31 -6.38 6.20
CA GLY A 227 2.56 -6.96 5.09
C GLY A 227 1.35 -6.12 4.69
N THR A 228 0.91 -6.27 3.44
CA THR A 228 -0.37 -5.71 2.99
C THR A 228 -1.37 -6.77 2.53
N LEU A 229 -2.65 -6.47 2.77
CA LEU A 229 -3.81 -7.22 2.26
C LEU A 229 -4.89 -6.25 1.77
N HIS A 230 -5.86 -6.78 1.02
CA HIS A 230 -6.97 -5.99 0.45
C HIS A 230 -8.27 -6.05 1.28
N THR A 231 -8.20 -6.49 2.53
CA THR A 231 -9.34 -6.56 3.45
C THR A 231 -9.74 -5.18 3.97
N SER A 232 -11.02 -5.00 4.31
CA SER A 232 -11.58 -3.71 4.69
C SER A 232 -11.62 -3.42 6.19
N SER A 233 -11.29 -4.39 7.05
CA SER A 233 -11.26 -4.24 8.50
C SER A 233 -10.27 -5.21 9.14
N ALA A 234 -9.89 -4.96 10.39
CA ALA A 234 -8.97 -5.78 11.15
C ALA A 234 -9.54 -7.19 11.39
N ALA A 235 -10.83 -7.29 11.77
CA ALA A 235 -11.51 -8.58 11.94
C ALA A 235 -11.47 -9.44 10.65
N LYS A 236 -11.84 -8.86 9.50
CA LYS A 236 -11.78 -9.56 8.20
C LYS A 236 -10.35 -9.91 7.80
N THR A 237 -9.37 -9.12 8.22
CA THR A 237 -7.95 -9.40 7.97
C THR A 237 -7.51 -10.67 8.70
N VAL A 238 -7.90 -10.82 9.97
CA VAL A 238 -7.64 -12.04 10.74
C VAL A 238 -8.29 -13.25 10.08
N GLU A 239 -9.57 -13.16 9.73
CA GLU A 239 -10.29 -14.23 9.01
C GLU A 239 -9.58 -14.61 7.71
N ARG A 240 -9.27 -13.62 6.86
CA ARG A 240 -8.61 -13.86 5.58
C ARG A 240 -7.28 -14.59 5.70
N ILE A 241 -6.46 -14.22 6.69
CA ILE A 241 -5.15 -14.84 6.91
C ILE A 241 -5.29 -16.30 7.35
N VAL A 242 -6.33 -16.62 8.12
CA VAL A 242 -6.60 -18.00 8.56
C VAL A 242 -7.24 -18.82 7.45
N ASP A 243 -8.19 -18.24 6.71
CA ASP A 243 -9.02 -18.95 5.74
C ASP A 243 -8.28 -19.38 4.46
N VAL A 244 -7.09 -18.83 4.20
CA VAL A 244 -6.24 -19.33 3.10
C VAL A 244 -5.64 -20.72 3.42
N PHE A 245 -5.59 -21.10 4.70
CA PHE A 245 -5.06 -22.41 5.10
C PHE A 245 -6.10 -23.51 4.91
N PRO A 246 -5.67 -24.72 4.50
CA PRO A 246 -6.49 -25.92 4.54
C PRO A 246 -7.08 -26.18 5.93
N GLY A 247 -8.28 -26.77 6.01
CA GLY A 247 -9.06 -26.86 7.25
C GLY A 247 -8.33 -27.52 8.43
N ASP A 248 -7.46 -28.49 8.16
CA ASP A 248 -6.59 -29.18 9.12
C ASP A 248 -5.47 -28.28 9.67
N GLN A 249 -5.05 -27.25 8.92
CA GLN A 249 -3.99 -26.33 9.31
C GLN A 249 -4.51 -25.02 9.92
N GLN A 250 -5.80 -24.70 9.76
CA GLN A 250 -6.36 -23.43 10.24
C GLN A 250 -6.25 -23.24 11.76
N GLU A 251 -6.28 -24.31 12.55
CA GLU A 251 -6.13 -24.21 14.01
C GLU A 251 -4.71 -23.78 14.40
N GLN A 252 -3.70 -24.40 13.80
CA GLN A 252 -2.32 -23.99 13.96
C GLN A 252 -2.11 -22.56 13.47
N ALA A 253 -2.63 -22.21 12.30
CA ALA A 253 -2.52 -20.85 11.76
C ALA A 253 -3.14 -19.81 12.71
N ARG A 254 -4.32 -20.07 13.30
CA ARG A 254 -4.92 -19.19 14.31
C ARG A 254 -4.04 -19.02 15.53
N LEU A 255 -3.46 -20.10 16.03
CA LEU A 255 -2.55 -20.03 17.19
C LEU A 255 -1.34 -19.16 16.87
N GLN A 256 -0.71 -19.37 15.72
CA GLN A 256 0.44 -18.58 15.29
C GLN A 256 0.08 -17.10 15.06
N VAL A 257 -1.06 -16.81 14.42
CA VAL A 257 -1.53 -15.43 14.23
C VAL A 257 -1.83 -14.78 15.58
N SER A 258 -2.44 -15.50 16.52
CA SER A 258 -2.79 -14.94 17.85
C SER A 258 -1.58 -14.45 18.64
N THR A 259 -0.40 -15.06 18.41
CA THR A 259 0.84 -14.74 19.12
C THR A 259 1.79 -13.85 18.33
N SER A 260 1.82 -13.98 16.99
CA SER A 260 2.72 -13.22 16.13
C SER A 260 2.17 -11.85 15.74
N LEU A 261 0.85 -11.67 15.64
CA LEU A 261 0.24 -10.40 15.27
C LEU A 261 0.57 -9.31 16.30
N LEU A 262 1.00 -8.14 15.83
CA LEU A 262 1.24 -6.95 16.66
C LEU A 262 0.11 -5.94 16.49
N GLY A 263 -0.29 -5.68 15.24
CA GLY A 263 -1.36 -4.75 14.95
C GLY A 263 -1.78 -4.75 13.49
N ILE A 264 -2.99 -4.24 13.25
CA ILE A 264 -3.59 -4.10 11.92
C ILE A 264 -4.12 -2.68 11.78
N MET A 265 -3.70 -1.99 10.71
CA MET A 265 -4.26 -0.71 10.30
C MET A 265 -5.03 -0.89 8.99
N SER A 266 -6.36 -0.85 9.06
CA SER A 266 -7.24 -0.89 7.88
C SER A 266 -7.58 0.52 7.44
N GLN A 267 -7.33 0.86 6.16
CA GLN A 267 -7.29 2.23 5.69
C GLN A 267 -8.27 2.51 4.55
N THR A 268 -8.74 3.75 4.49
CA THR A 268 -9.40 4.33 3.33
C THR A 268 -9.02 5.81 3.20
N LEU A 269 -9.07 6.34 1.98
CA LEU A 269 -8.87 7.76 1.72
C LEU A 269 -10.19 8.45 1.45
N CYS A 270 -10.43 9.54 2.17
CA CYS A 270 -11.61 10.39 2.06
C CYS A 270 -11.28 11.65 1.25
N LYS A 271 -12.22 12.11 0.43
CA LYS A 271 -12.13 13.45 -0.20
C LYS A 271 -12.16 14.52 0.90
N ASN A 272 -11.14 15.38 0.95
CA ASN A 272 -11.02 16.44 1.94
C ASN A 272 -11.64 17.75 1.45
N THR A 273 -12.15 18.57 2.36
CA THR A 273 -12.72 19.91 2.10
C THR A 273 -11.71 20.89 1.47
N ALA A 274 -10.41 20.69 1.69
CA ALA A 274 -9.32 21.48 1.11
C ALA A 274 -8.85 20.97 -0.28
N GLY A 275 -9.62 20.10 -0.94
CA GLY A 275 -9.25 19.54 -2.25
C GLY A 275 -8.10 18.52 -2.21
N LYS A 276 -7.71 18.06 -1.02
CA LYS A 276 -6.73 16.98 -0.81
C LYS A 276 -7.42 15.66 -0.44
N ARG A 277 -6.68 14.69 0.10
CA ARG A 277 -7.22 13.47 0.70
C ARG A 277 -6.88 13.43 2.20
N SER A 278 -7.79 12.87 3.00
CA SER A 278 -7.57 12.57 4.42
C SER A 278 -7.50 11.06 4.61
N LEU A 279 -6.57 10.59 5.44
CA LEU A 279 -6.52 9.20 5.89
C LEU A 279 -7.60 8.97 6.94
N ALA A 280 -8.48 7.99 6.70
CA ALA A 280 -9.33 7.41 7.72
C ALA A 280 -8.91 5.95 7.94
N TYR A 281 -8.90 5.51 9.19
CA TYR A 281 -8.39 4.18 9.55
C TYR A 281 -9.15 3.53 10.71
N GLU A 282 -9.15 2.20 10.71
CA GLU A 282 -9.35 1.37 11.89
C GLU A 282 -7.98 0.84 12.35
N LEU A 283 -7.69 0.92 13.64
CA LEU A 283 -6.45 0.43 14.24
C LEU A 283 -6.77 -0.60 15.33
N LEU A 284 -6.30 -1.82 15.10
CA LEU A 284 -6.27 -2.92 16.07
C LEU A 284 -4.85 -3.08 16.60
N ILE A 285 -4.69 -3.14 17.92
CA ILE A 285 -3.46 -3.57 18.60
C ILE A 285 -3.74 -4.92 19.23
N ASN A 286 -2.86 -5.91 18.99
CA ASN A 286 -3.07 -7.26 19.49
C ASN A 286 -2.72 -7.37 20.97
N THR A 287 -3.72 -7.16 21.82
CA THR A 287 -3.62 -7.41 23.28
C THR A 287 -3.85 -8.88 23.60
N PRO A 288 -3.56 -9.35 24.84
CA PRO A 288 -3.90 -10.72 25.25
C PRO A 288 -5.39 -11.07 25.06
N ALA A 289 -6.29 -10.09 25.21
CA ALA A 289 -7.72 -10.28 24.97
C ALA A 289 -8.01 -10.53 23.48
N ILE A 290 -7.41 -9.74 22.58
CA ILE A 290 -7.53 -9.94 21.12
C ILE A 290 -6.95 -11.30 20.73
N GLY A 291 -5.75 -11.63 21.19
CA GLY A 291 -5.12 -12.93 20.93
C GLY A 291 -6.01 -14.11 21.34
N ASN A 292 -6.68 -14.01 22.50
CA ASN A 292 -7.65 -15.02 22.93
C ASN A 292 -8.87 -15.08 22.00
N LEU A 293 -9.42 -13.95 21.54
CA LEU A 293 -10.53 -13.97 20.59
C LEU A 293 -10.16 -14.63 19.26
N ILE A 294 -8.94 -14.40 18.77
CA ILE A 294 -8.41 -15.04 17.56
C ILE A 294 -8.34 -16.56 17.76
N ARG A 295 -7.78 -17.01 18.90
CA ARG A 295 -7.65 -18.43 19.24
C ARG A 295 -8.99 -19.15 19.35
N GLU A 296 -9.95 -18.51 20.02
CA GLU A 296 -11.29 -19.05 20.29
C GLU A 296 -12.27 -18.89 19.11
N ARG A 297 -11.81 -18.42 17.94
CA ARG A 297 -12.64 -18.16 16.74
C ARG A 297 -13.78 -17.16 16.98
N LYS A 298 -13.57 -16.18 17.87
CA LYS A 298 -14.53 -15.13 18.24
C LYS A 298 -14.24 -13.82 17.53
N VAL A 299 -13.90 -13.88 16.24
CA VAL A 299 -13.48 -12.72 15.44
C VAL A 299 -14.56 -11.63 15.36
N SER A 300 -15.84 -12.02 15.40
CA SER A 300 -16.97 -11.08 15.46
C SER A 300 -16.96 -10.15 16.68
N GLN A 301 -16.27 -10.54 17.76
CA GLN A 301 -16.13 -9.71 18.97
C GLN A 301 -14.93 -8.74 18.91
N ILE A 302 -14.08 -8.82 17.88
CA ILE A 302 -12.91 -7.93 17.76
C ILE A 302 -13.36 -6.47 17.62
N TYR A 303 -14.43 -6.20 16.87
CA TYR A 303 -14.90 -4.81 16.68
C TYR A 303 -15.26 -4.13 18.01
N SER A 304 -15.96 -4.82 18.92
CA SER A 304 -16.32 -4.24 20.22
C SER A 304 -15.10 -4.03 21.13
N GLN A 305 -14.09 -4.88 21.00
CA GLN A 305 -12.80 -4.67 21.69
C GLN A 305 -12.06 -3.45 21.14
N ILE A 306 -12.03 -3.23 19.81
CA ILE A 306 -11.46 -2.02 19.21
C ILE A 306 -12.20 -0.78 19.73
N GLN A 307 -13.54 -0.81 19.70
CA GLN A 307 -14.40 0.30 20.13
C GLN A 307 -14.14 0.75 21.57
N THR A 308 -13.83 -0.19 22.46
CA THR A 308 -13.57 0.08 23.89
C THR A 308 -12.07 0.10 24.24
N GLY A 309 -11.20 -0.10 23.24
CA GLY A 309 -9.76 -0.30 23.37
C GLY A 309 -8.90 0.96 23.24
N SER A 310 -9.49 2.15 23.39
CA SER A 310 -8.78 3.42 23.19
C SER A 310 -7.55 3.60 24.09
N LYS A 311 -7.58 3.02 25.31
CA LYS A 311 -6.43 2.99 26.24
C LYS A 311 -5.21 2.24 25.68
N ASP A 312 -5.44 1.28 24.79
CA ASP A 312 -4.40 0.49 24.12
C ASP A 312 -4.05 1.11 22.75
N GLY A 313 -4.58 2.30 22.45
CA GLY A 313 -4.37 3.01 21.19
C GLY A 313 -5.26 2.54 20.03
N MET A 314 -6.24 1.68 20.29
CA MET A 314 -7.17 1.20 19.26
C MET A 314 -8.19 2.28 18.87
N ASN A 315 -8.65 2.21 17.63
CA ASN A 315 -9.63 3.15 17.08
C ASN A 315 -10.48 2.46 16.01
N THR A 316 -11.80 2.60 16.05
CA THR A 316 -12.64 2.11 14.94
C THR A 316 -12.56 3.05 13.75
N LEU A 317 -12.92 2.55 12.56
CA LEU A 317 -13.04 3.40 11.38
C LEU A 317 -14.06 4.52 11.61
N GLU A 318 -15.20 4.19 12.24
CA GLU A 318 -16.27 5.13 12.55
C GLU A 318 -15.80 6.25 13.46
N GLN A 319 -15.07 5.95 14.54
CA GLN A 319 -14.49 6.95 15.44
C GLN A 319 -13.52 7.88 14.69
N CYS A 320 -12.65 7.31 13.83
CA CYS A 320 -11.74 8.10 12.99
C CYS A 320 -12.49 9.04 12.02
N LEU A 321 -13.55 8.53 11.38
CA LEU A 321 -14.38 9.32 10.46
C LEU A 321 -15.13 10.45 11.18
N SER A 322 -15.73 10.17 12.34
CA SER A 322 -16.36 11.18 13.19
C SER A 322 -15.38 12.29 13.57
N ASP A 323 -14.17 11.93 14.01
CA ASP A 323 -13.10 12.88 14.32
C ASP A 323 -12.74 13.79 13.15
N LEU A 324 -12.65 13.23 11.93
CA LEU A 324 -12.35 13.99 10.72
C LEU A 324 -13.48 14.97 10.37
N VAL A 325 -14.74 14.61 10.60
CA VAL A 325 -15.89 15.51 10.43
C VAL A 325 -15.85 16.64 11.46
N ILE A 326 -15.63 16.31 12.74
CA ILE A 326 -15.55 17.29 13.83
C ILE A 326 -14.42 18.30 13.57
N LYS A 327 -13.27 17.83 13.06
CA LYS A 327 -12.13 18.67 12.67
C LYS A 327 -12.33 19.43 11.35
N GLY A 328 -13.49 19.30 10.69
CA GLY A 328 -13.82 19.94 9.42
C GLY A 328 -12.98 19.48 8.22
N LYS A 329 -12.31 18.32 8.33
CA LYS A 329 -11.42 17.79 7.28
C LYS A 329 -12.19 17.11 6.16
N ILE A 330 -13.34 16.52 6.46
CA ILE A 330 -14.21 15.84 5.47
C ILE A 330 -15.67 16.24 5.72
N SER A 331 -16.52 16.11 4.71
CA SER A 331 -17.96 16.33 4.89
C SER A 331 -18.62 15.14 5.57
N LYS A 332 -19.80 15.35 6.15
CA LYS A 332 -20.59 14.29 6.78
C LYS A 332 -21.01 13.21 5.77
N GLU A 333 -21.33 13.63 4.55
CA GLU A 333 -21.71 12.75 3.44
C GLU A 333 -20.54 11.84 3.02
N GLU A 334 -19.33 12.40 2.93
CA GLU A 334 -18.12 11.60 2.65
C GLU A 334 -17.86 10.59 3.77
N ALA A 335 -18.01 11.00 5.03
CA ALA A 335 -17.85 10.09 6.17
C ALA A 335 -18.85 8.93 6.13
N ILE A 336 -20.14 9.22 5.90
CA ILE A 336 -21.19 8.21 5.76
C ILE A 336 -20.90 7.26 4.59
N GLY A 337 -20.42 7.77 3.45
CA GLY A 337 -20.09 6.96 2.28
C GLY A 337 -18.88 6.04 2.46
N LYS A 338 -18.02 6.31 3.44
CA LYS A 338 -16.81 5.53 3.74
C LYS A 338 -16.95 4.63 4.96
N ALA A 339 -17.91 4.88 5.83
CA ALA A 339 -18.14 4.11 7.06
C ALA A 339 -18.54 2.66 6.75
N SER A 340 -18.07 1.73 7.59
CA SER A 340 -18.55 0.34 7.56
C SER A 340 -19.92 0.23 8.24
N ILE A 341 -20.18 1.08 9.24
CA ILE A 341 -21.45 1.18 9.97
C ILE A 341 -21.95 2.64 9.89
N PRO A 342 -22.62 3.04 8.79
CA PRO A 342 -23.02 4.43 8.57
C PRO A 342 -23.90 5.03 9.68
N LYS A 343 -24.68 4.21 10.38
CA LYS A 343 -25.51 4.66 11.50
C LYS A 343 -24.71 5.21 12.68
N ALA A 344 -23.49 4.72 12.91
CA ALA A 344 -22.64 5.19 14.01
C ALA A 344 -22.20 6.65 13.83
N ILE A 345 -21.98 7.08 12.57
CA ILE A 345 -21.63 8.47 12.23
C ILE A 345 -22.79 9.44 12.49
N LEU A 346 -24.04 8.96 12.40
CA LEU A 346 -25.22 9.80 12.57
C LEU A 346 -25.49 10.15 14.04
N THR A 347 -25.09 9.27 14.97
CA THR A 347 -25.41 9.37 16.40
C THR A 347 -24.43 10.20 17.23
N GLU A 348 -23.20 10.42 16.76
CA GLU A 348 -22.17 11.15 17.54
C GLU A 348 -22.17 12.67 17.28
N ALA A 349 -22.92 13.14 16.27
CA ALA A 349 -22.89 14.53 15.81
C ALA A 349 -24.12 15.37 16.23
N SER A 350 -24.83 14.98 17.30
CA SER A 350 -26.02 15.67 17.83
C SER A 350 -25.80 16.22 19.21
#